data_AF-A0A7S4F2M1-F1
#
_entry.id   AF-A0A7S4F2M1-F1
#
_cell.length_a   1.000
_cell.length_b   1.000
_cell.length_c   1.000
_cell.angle_alpha   90.00
_cell.angle_beta   90.00
_cell.angle_gamma   90.00
#
_symmetry.space_group_name_H-M   'P 1'
#
loop_
_entity.id
_entity.type
_entity.pdbx_description
1 polymer ?
#
loop_
_entity_poly.entity_id
_entity_poly.type
_entity_poly.pdbx_seq_one_letter_code
_entity_poly.pdbx_strand_id
1 'polypeptide(L)'
;MRRTYGTWRAAALLILGLPHAPALQVSCIINRWASDHHIVTEIDAQDASRAPIIRIEEHEWVECKDQVTGRRYILDDEKSHSLDHFKSGDTALVNLTRVARPRGASTRSSGGLADYPFNDGTGTYAVAGVAANAGPVTQRVPLVAEDTSMFSRSASPAASASDVRTLLTIRVAYQDVEPACDEACLIRSMWGEYTLKGVEGSSADIFRTSSYGFTDWPNNNNARKIVTVQLEKPMPRQWCQYSAEGAAARAALSISHPNLNFADYRHIEYILPQKFGWRDDSNSLTDACTGMAGVANVGCQHPRAAQLGDKCYSYIRRPSASVRSHEFGHNFGLDHSGNQYQSVYGDRSAVMGYAVAAWRTFIAPHRFQAGWMGSSNILELDRSVGPRLYFLQTLDLPLSNQVASGARWACNGCRAGGVVGGHLWLSFRGSQGFDRSLDDDEQLSVHLHLVERFYEQIYGGRTHFLRVLPRGEVYTIPLDNTQIMVCTSTNQGTQLVIDRAGWGTVDSLRSMCAGAPGGNAPPPSPPDPRGVCLNVCVYARDGDCDDGGQGSDYSLCEFGSDCVDCGHRPYDQGGQEDLTPPPPPPSPPPPLPS
;
A
#
# COMPACT_ATOMS: atom_id res chain seq x y z
N MET A 1 -65.74 12.10 18.50
CA MET A 1 -64.44 12.41 17.86
C MET A 1 -63.42 11.38 18.30
N ARG A 2 -63.33 10.28 17.55
CA ARG A 2 -62.36 9.16 17.64
C ARG A 2 -62.73 8.17 16.53
N ARG A 3 -61.72 7.41 16.04
CA ARG A 3 -61.71 6.39 14.95
C ARG A 3 -61.21 6.97 13.62
N THR A 4 -60.31 6.35 12.86
CA THR A 4 -59.80 4.96 12.85
C THR A 4 -58.55 4.87 11.95
N TYR A 5 -57.71 3.87 12.22
CA TYR A 5 -56.63 3.37 11.36
C TYR A 5 -57.11 3.06 9.94
N GLY A 6 -56.33 3.49 8.94
CA GLY A 6 -56.55 3.23 7.51
C GLY A 6 -55.31 2.59 6.88
N THR A 7 -55.50 1.38 6.38
CA THR A 7 -54.57 0.53 5.64
C THR A 7 -54.20 1.15 4.28
N TRP A 8 -52.92 1.19 3.94
CA TRP A 8 -52.49 1.49 2.56
C TRP A 8 -52.37 0.21 1.76
N ARG A 9 -53.22 0.12 0.72
CA ARG A 9 -53.31 -0.95 -0.25
C ARG A 9 -52.07 -1.00 -1.14
N ALA A 10 -51.63 -2.22 -1.43
CA ALA A 10 -50.71 -2.55 -2.50
C ALA A 10 -51.20 -2.00 -3.85
N ALA A 11 -50.40 -1.15 -4.48
CA ALA A 11 -50.47 -0.89 -5.90
C ALA A 11 -49.40 -1.73 -6.59
N ALA A 12 -49.83 -2.83 -7.20
CA ALA A 12 -49.02 -3.57 -8.15
C ALA A 12 -48.78 -2.67 -9.37
N LEU A 13 -47.58 -2.11 -9.50
CA LEU A 13 -47.09 -1.58 -10.77
C LEU A 13 -46.40 -2.73 -11.51
N LEU A 14 -46.98 -3.15 -12.63
CA LEU A 14 -46.36 -4.00 -13.63
C LEU A 14 -44.96 -3.47 -13.96
N ILE A 15 -43.92 -4.23 -13.60
CA ILE A 15 -42.60 -4.08 -14.20
C ILE A 15 -42.70 -4.73 -15.58
N LEU A 16 -43.07 -3.93 -16.59
CA LEU A 16 -42.81 -4.27 -17.98
C LEU A 16 -41.28 -4.36 -18.14
N GLY A 17 -40.81 -5.54 -18.54
CA GLY A 17 -39.39 -5.80 -18.80
C GLY A 17 -38.81 -4.76 -19.76
N LEU A 18 -37.84 -4.00 -19.26
CA LEU A 18 -36.93 -3.25 -20.11
C LEU A 18 -36.02 -4.26 -20.83
N PRO A 19 -35.82 -4.15 -22.15
CA PRO A 19 -34.95 -5.06 -22.89
C PRO A 19 -33.52 -4.93 -22.37
N HIS A 20 -32.91 -6.05 -21.99
CA HIS A 20 -31.48 -6.12 -21.71
C HIS A 20 -30.73 -5.55 -22.92
N ALA A 21 -29.94 -4.49 -22.70
CA ALA A 21 -29.03 -4.02 -23.73
C ALA A 21 -28.10 -5.19 -24.12
N PRO A 22 -27.84 -5.43 -25.42
CA PRO A 22 -26.98 -6.54 -25.83
C PRO A 22 -25.58 -6.33 -25.24
N ALA A 23 -25.08 -7.31 -24.49
CA ALA A 23 -23.72 -7.31 -24.00
C ALA A 23 -22.76 -7.35 -25.19
N LEU A 24 -21.86 -6.36 -25.29
CA LEU A 24 -20.84 -6.28 -26.31
C LEU A 24 -19.70 -7.23 -25.90
N GLN A 25 -19.46 -8.28 -26.69
CA GLN A 25 -18.35 -9.19 -26.45
C GLN A 25 -17.07 -8.66 -27.12
N VAL A 26 -15.99 -8.54 -26.35
CA VAL A 26 -14.71 -7.96 -26.80
C VAL A 26 -13.56 -8.92 -26.46
N SER A 27 -12.63 -9.12 -27.40
CA SER A 27 -11.39 -9.84 -27.15
C SER A 27 -10.35 -8.85 -26.63
N CYS A 28 -10.12 -8.88 -25.32
CA CYS A 28 -9.36 -7.87 -24.60
C CYS A 28 -7.92 -8.34 -24.34
N ILE A 29 -6.94 -7.47 -24.55
CA ILE A 29 -5.71 -7.46 -23.74
C ILE A 29 -6.04 -6.69 -22.46
N ILE A 30 -5.89 -7.35 -21.32
CA ILE A 30 -6.16 -6.79 -20.00
C ILE A 30 -4.96 -5.95 -19.57
N ASN A 31 -5.18 -4.75 -19.06
CA ASN A 31 -4.15 -3.86 -18.53
C ASN A 31 -4.55 -3.37 -17.15
N ARG A 32 -3.80 -3.74 -16.11
CA ARG A 32 -4.10 -3.34 -14.72
C ARG A 32 -3.41 -2.04 -14.34
N TRP A 33 -4.14 -1.19 -13.63
CA TRP A 33 -3.65 0.07 -13.10
C TRP A 33 -3.69 0.03 -11.58
N ALA A 34 -2.65 0.57 -10.92
CA ALA A 34 -2.76 0.86 -9.51
C ALA A 34 -3.86 1.91 -9.34
N SER A 35 -4.76 1.70 -8.39
CA SER A 35 -5.88 2.59 -8.13
C SER A 35 -5.89 3.01 -6.68
N ASP A 36 -6.50 4.16 -6.43
CA ASP A 36 -6.60 4.76 -5.11
C ASP A 36 -8.06 5.07 -4.75
N HIS A 37 -8.32 5.18 -3.45
CA HIS A 37 -9.65 5.10 -2.85
C HIS A 37 -10.35 6.47 -2.80
N HIS A 38 -11.68 6.45 -2.89
CA HIS A 38 -12.53 7.60 -2.54
C HIS A 38 -12.74 7.67 -1.02
N ILE A 39 -12.61 8.87 -0.44
CA ILE A 39 -13.12 9.17 0.90
C ILE A 39 -14.63 9.41 0.76
N VAL A 40 -15.44 8.45 1.20
CA VAL A 40 -16.89 8.66 1.34
C VAL A 40 -17.15 9.07 2.79
N THR A 41 -17.50 10.34 2.99
CA THR A 41 -18.07 10.81 4.26
C THR A 41 -19.58 10.57 4.24
N GLU A 42 -20.06 9.55 4.96
CA GLU A 42 -21.47 9.46 5.31
C GLU A 42 -21.72 10.35 6.54
N ILE A 43 -22.42 11.46 6.34
CA ILE A 43 -23.06 12.18 7.44
C ILE A 43 -24.37 11.45 7.70
N ASP A 44 -24.48 10.80 8.87
CA ASP A 44 -25.76 10.26 9.33
C ASP A 44 -26.74 11.43 9.47
N ALA A 45 -27.73 11.50 8.59
CA ALA A 45 -28.70 12.58 8.55
C ALA A 45 -29.62 12.63 9.79
N GLN A 46 -29.47 11.69 10.74
CA GLN A 46 -30.27 11.60 11.95
C GLN A 46 -29.56 12.09 13.22
N ASP A 47 -28.23 12.28 13.23
CA ASP A 47 -27.51 12.71 14.43
C ASP A 47 -26.26 13.54 14.12
N ALA A 48 -26.40 14.87 14.16
CA ALA A 48 -25.32 15.83 13.91
C ALA A 48 -24.25 15.90 15.03
N SER A 49 -24.34 15.06 16.06
CA SER A 49 -23.40 15.02 17.20
C SER A 49 -22.38 13.87 17.12
N ARG A 50 -22.51 12.96 16.15
CA ARG A 50 -21.51 11.92 15.88
C ARG A 50 -20.58 12.35 14.76
N ALA A 51 -19.28 12.10 14.93
CA ALA A 51 -18.28 12.28 13.88
C ALA A 51 -18.68 11.47 12.63
N PRO A 52 -18.51 12.02 11.41
CA PRO A 52 -18.87 11.34 10.18
C PRO A 52 -18.08 10.02 10.06
N ILE A 53 -18.77 8.96 9.65
CA ILE A 53 -18.10 7.69 9.35
C ILE A 53 -17.41 7.87 8.00
N ILE A 54 -16.08 7.86 8.03
CA ILE A 54 -15.26 7.85 6.82
C ILE A 54 -15.18 6.40 6.35
N ARG A 55 -15.80 6.09 5.22
CA ARG A 55 -15.56 4.83 4.50
C ARG A 55 -14.54 5.08 3.39
N ILE A 56 -13.54 4.22 3.33
CA ILE A 56 -12.50 4.21 2.31
C ILE A 56 -12.80 3.01 1.40
N GLU A 57 -13.18 3.24 0.14
CA GLU A 57 -13.58 2.19 -0.82
C GLU A 57 -12.51 1.93 -1.90
N GLU A 58 -12.17 0.66 -2.15
CA GLU A 58 -11.05 0.24 -3.00
C GLU A 58 -11.37 0.22 -4.51
N HIS A 59 -10.51 0.88 -5.28
CA HIS A 59 -10.61 1.30 -6.68
C HIS A 59 -10.20 0.47 -7.92
N GLU A 60 -9.91 -0.85 -7.93
CA GLU A 60 -9.00 -1.38 -8.99
C GLU A 60 -9.56 -1.27 -10.43
N TRP A 61 -8.87 -0.48 -11.28
CA TRP A 61 -9.29 -0.23 -12.67
C TRP A 61 -8.57 -1.14 -13.65
N VAL A 62 -9.35 -1.75 -14.54
CA VAL A 62 -8.83 -2.58 -15.62
C VAL A 62 -9.12 -1.92 -16.97
N GLU A 63 -8.07 -1.70 -17.77
CA GLU A 63 -8.22 -1.32 -19.18
C GLU A 63 -8.28 -2.59 -20.03
N CYS A 64 -9.37 -2.77 -20.78
CA CYS A 64 -9.45 -3.73 -21.87
C CYS A 64 -9.11 -3.04 -23.19
N LYS A 65 -8.08 -3.51 -23.88
CA LYS A 65 -7.78 -3.12 -25.26
C LYS A 65 -8.26 -4.20 -26.21
N ASP A 66 -9.26 -3.88 -27.03
CA ASP A 66 -9.78 -4.78 -28.06
C ASP A 66 -8.69 -5.13 -29.07
N GLN A 67 -8.39 -6.42 -29.19
CA GLN A 67 -7.39 -6.95 -30.11
C GLN A 67 -7.77 -6.77 -31.58
N VAL A 68 -9.07 -6.70 -31.88
CA VAL A 68 -9.59 -6.59 -33.24
C VAL A 68 -9.69 -5.13 -33.66
N THR A 69 -10.31 -4.29 -32.83
CA THR A 69 -10.58 -2.89 -33.20
C THR A 69 -9.56 -1.90 -32.66
N GLY A 70 -8.70 -2.31 -31.72
CA GLY A 70 -7.78 -1.43 -31.00
C GLY A 70 -8.47 -0.47 -30.04
N ARG A 71 -9.80 -0.52 -29.89
CA ARG A 71 -10.56 0.33 -28.99
C ARG A 71 -10.27 -0.04 -27.53
N ARG A 72 -10.25 0.98 -26.69
CA ARG A 72 -10.02 0.83 -25.25
C ARG A 72 -11.34 0.91 -24.50
N TYR A 73 -11.47 0.09 -23.47
CA TYR A 73 -12.63 -0.01 -22.60
C TYR A 73 -12.11 0.05 -21.17
N ILE A 74 -12.72 0.90 -20.36
CA ILE A 74 -12.42 0.97 -18.93
C ILE A 74 -13.47 0.12 -18.22
N LEU A 75 -12.99 -0.89 -17.51
CA LEU A 75 -13.80 -1.90 -16.87
C LEU A 75 -13.86 -1.62 -15.37
N ASP A 76 -15.09 -1.57 -14.89
CA ASP A 76 -15.43 -1.58 -13.48
C ASP A 76 -15.81 -3.04 -13.11
N ASP A 77 -15.01 -3.67 -12.25
CA ASP A 77 -15.15 -5.07 -11.81
C ASP A 77 -15.48 -5.19 -10.30
N GLU A 78 -15.93 -4.11 -9.65
CA GLU A 78 -16.15 -4.05 -8.19
C GLU A 78 -17.10 -5.12 -7.65
N LYS A 79 -18.08 -5.56 -8.45
CA LYS A 79 -19.14 -6.47 -8.00
C LYS A 79 -18.95 -7.90 -8.47
N SER A 80 -18.14 -8.10 -9.50
CA SER A 80 -18.05 -9.36 -10.20
C SER A 80 -16.73 -10.08 -9.94
N HIS A 81 -15.66 -9.39 -9.54
CA HIS A 81 -14.32 -9.97 -9.31
C HIS A 81 -13.90 -10.93 -10.44
N SER A 82 -14.43 -10.70 -11.64
CA SER A 82 -14.42 -11.67 -12.73
C SER A 82 -13.12 -11.59 -13.53
N LEU A 83 -12.38 -10.50 -13.35
CA LEU A 83 -11.08 -10.24 -13.93
C LEU A 83 -9.94 -10.44 -12.93
N ASP A 84 -10.21 -10.75 -11.66
CA ASP A 84 -9.23 -11.03 -10.60
C ASP A 84 -8.20 -12.10 -10.98
N HIS A 85 -8.57 -13.01 -11.88
CA HIS A 85 -7.70 -14.09 -12.37
C HIS A 85 -6.92 -13.75 -13.65
N PHE A 86 -7.13 -12.56 -14.22
CA PHE A 86 -6.49 -12.10 -15.46
C PHE A 86 -5.45 -11.00 -15.17
N LYS A 87 -4.25 -11.19 -15.72
CA LYS A 87 -3.06 -10.34 -15.55
C LYS A 87 -3.02 -9.20 -16.57
N SER A 88 -2.18 -8.21 -16.32
CA SER A 88 -1.82 -7.26 -17.38
C SER A 88 -1.10 -8.01 -18.52
N GLY A 89 -1.54 -7.82 -19.75
CA GLY A 89 -1.10 -8.58 -20.92
C GLY A 89 -1.95 -9.82 -21.23
N ASP A 90 -2.76 -10.32 -20.28
CA ASP A 90 -3.59 -11.51 -20.54
C ASP A 90 -4.68 -11.21 -21.55
N THR A 91 -4.99 -12.22 -22.37
CA THR A 91 -6.09 -12.12 -23.33
C THR A 91 -7.35 -12.77 -22.76
N ALA A 92 -8.45 -12.00 -22.71
CA ALA A 92 -9.73 -12.46 -22.22
C ALA A 92 -10.86 -12.12 -23.20
N LEU A 93 -11.86 -13.00 -23.34
CA LEU A 93 -13.09 -12.66 -24.05
C LEU A 93 -14.12 -12.15 -23.05
N VAL A 94 -14.29 -10.83 -22.98
CA VAL A 94 -15.07 -10.14 -21.94
C VAL A 94 -16.41 -9.69 -22.51
N ASN A 95 -17.50 -9.97 -21.79
CA ASN A 95 -18.82 -9.45 -22.13
C ASN A 95 -19.06 -8.13 -21.39
N LEU A 96 -19.14 -7.05 -22.15
CA LEU A 96 -19.27 -5.70 -21.66
C LEU A 96 -20.73 -5.25 -21.71
N THR A 97 -21.25 -4.79 -20.58
CA THR A 97 -22.54 -4.10 -20.57
C THR A 97 -22.30 -2.63 -20.34
N ARG A 98 -22.81 -1.81 -21.26
CA ARG A 98 -22.72 -0.35 -21.12
C ARG A 98 -23.60 0.06 -19.93
N VAL A 99 -23.02 0.76 -18.96
CA VAL A 99 -23.77 1.24 -17.80
C VAL A 99 -24.71 2.37 -18.25
N ALA A 100 -26.02 2.17 -18.15
CA ALA A 100 -27.03 3.17 -18.51
C ALA A 100 -27.41 4.04 -17.30
N ARG A 101 -27.54 5.36 -17.51
CA ARG A 101 -28.02 6.31 -16.48
C ARG A 101 -29.42 5.92 -15.98
N PRO A 102 -29.67 5.77 -14.67
CA PRO A 102 -31.03 5.58 -14.17
C PRO A 102 -31.81 6.90 -14.30
N ARG A 103 -33.01 6.87 -14.91
CA ARG A 103 -33.97 7.98 -14.80
C ARG A 103 -34.72 7.85 -13.47
N GLY A 104 -34.55 8.81 -12.57
CA GLY A 104 -35.41 8.95 -11.39
C GLY A 104 -34.76 9.29 -10.05
N ALA A 105 -33.43 9.44 -9.96
CA ALA A 105 -32.79 9.85 -8.70
C ALA A 105 -32.75 11.38 -8.60
N SER A 106 -33.74 11.96 -7.93
CA SER A 106 -33.67 13.30 -7.36
C SER A 106 -33.55 13.14 -5.85
N THR A 107 -32.38 13.47 -5.29
CA THR A 107 -32.15 14.40 -4.16
C THR A 107 -30.73 14.19 -3.62
N ARG A 108 -29.90 15.23 -3.74
CA ARG A 108 -28.67 15.50 -2.97
C ARG A 108 -27.86 14.28 -2.49
N SER A 109 -27.18 13.62 -3.41
CA SER A 109 -25.90 12.96 -3.14
C SER A 109 -24.95 13.30 -4.30
N SER A 110 -23.81 13.88 -3.95
CA SER A 110 -22.83 14.47 -4.87
C SER A 110 -21.85 13.43 -5.41
N GLY A 111 -22.38 12.37 -6.04
CA GLY A 111 -21.56 11.34 -6.69
C GLY A 111 -22.41 10.61 -7.72
N GLY A 112 -22.44 11.12 -8.94
CA GLY A 112 -23.11 10.47 -10.06
C GLY A 112 -22.08 9.97 -11.06
N LEU A 113 -22.36 8.87 -11.76
CA LEU A 113 -21.47 8.20 -12.74
C LEU A 113 -20.97 9.07 -13.94
N ALA A 114 -21.19 10.38 -13.94
CA ALA A 114 -20.50 11.33 -14.81
C ALA A 114 -19.09 11.67 -14.30
N ASP A 115 -18.69 11.10 -13.16
CA ASP A 115 -17.58 11.55 -12.33
C ASP A 115 -16.32 10.64 -12.37
N TYR A 116 -16.05 9.94 -13.48
CA TYR A 116 -14.93 8.98 -13.58
C TYR A 116 -13.71 9.50 -14.36
N PRO A 117 -12.47 9.22 -13.88
CA PRO A 117 -11.24 9.81 -14.41
C PRO A 117 -10.89 9.40 -15.85
N PHE A 118 -11.43 8.30 -16.39
CA PHE A 118 -10.98 7.74 -17.67
C PHE A 118 -11.89 8.03 -18.89
N ASN A 119 -12.75 9.04 -18.82
CA ASN A 119 -13.70 9.32 -19.91
C ASN A 119 -13.05 10.10 -21.06
N ASP A 120 -12.43 9.38 -22.01
CA ASP A 120 -11.94 9.90 -23.30
C ASP A 120 -13.02 9.86 -24.41
N GLY A 121 -14.29 9.68 -24.02
CA GLY A 121 -15.41 9.38 -24.92
C GLY A 121 -15.67 7.88 -25.10
N THR A 122 -14.84 7.02 -24.52
CA THR A 122 -15.18 5.61 -24.29
C THR A 122 -16.11 5.52 -23.08
N GLY A 123 -17.25 4.84 -23.21
CA GLY A 123 -18.17 4.68 -22.07
C GLY A 123 -17.53 3.85 -20.96
N THR A 124 -18.00 3.98 -19.72
CA THR A 124 -17.71 2.99 -18.67
C THR A 124 -18.55 1.74 -18.93
N TYR A 125 -17.91 0.57 -18.83
CA TYR A 125 -18.57 -0.71 -19.03
C TYR A 125 -18.42 -1.56 -17.76
N ALA A 126 -19.52 -2.17 -17.34
CA ALA A 126 -19.48 -3.20 -16.30
C ALA A 126 -19.18 -4.55 -16.95
N VAL A 127 -18.40 -5.37 -16.25
CA VAL A 127 -18.17 -6.76 -16.63
C VAL A 127 -19.44 -7.57 -16.35
N ALA A 128 -20.15 -7.98 -17.40
CA ALA A 128 -21.33 -8.83 -17.26
C ALA A 128 -20.97 -10.32 -17.22
N GLY A 129 -19.71 -10.66 -17.46
CA GLY A 129 -19.14 -11.99 -17.37
C GLY A 129 -18.00 -12.21 -18.36
N VAL A 130 -17.14 -13.17 -18.08
CA VAL A 130 -16.07 -13.61 -18.98
C VAL A 130 -16.48 -14.93 -19.62
N ALA A 131 -16.39 -15.04 -20.94
CA ALA A 131 -16.85 -16.24 -21.65
C ALA A 131 -15.92 -17.43 -21.39
N ALA A 132 -16.46 -18.54 -20.89
CA ALA A 132 -15.71 -19.74 -20.48
C ALA A 132 -15.02 -20.52 -21.62
N ASN A 133 -15.00 -20.01 -22.85
CA ASN A 133 -14.49 -20.71 -24.03
C ASN A 133 -13.62 -19.83 -24.93
N ALA A 134 -12.59 -19.19 -24.37
CA ALA A 134 -11.38 -18.86 -25.12
C ALA A 134 -10.39 -20.02 -24.92
N GLY A 135 -10.45 -21.06 -25.76
CA GLY A 135 -9.62 -22.27 -25.60
C GLY A 135 -8.13 -22.05 -25.92
N PRO A 136 -7.26 -23.07 -25.73
CA PRO A 136 -7.17 -23.99 -24.61
C PRO A 136 -6.26 -23.40 -23.53
N VAL A 137 -6.80 -23.10 -22.35
CA VAL A 137 -6.00 -23.07 -21.13
C VAL A 137 -5.69 -24.53 -20.79
N THR A 138 -4.51 -25.03 -21.18
CA THR A 138 -3.96 -26.25 -20.59
C THR A 138 -3.54 -25.97 -19.16
N GLN A 139 -4.53 -25.94 -18.27
CA GLN A 139 -4.50 -26.50 -16.92
C GLN A 139 -5.85 -26.20 -16.27
N ARG A 140 -6.81 -27.11 -16.44
CA ARG A 140 -7.88 -27.25 -15.44
C ARG A 140 -7.21 -27.83 -14.20
N VAL A 141 -6.94 -27.01 -13.20
CA VAL A 141 -6.69 -27.52 -11.85
C VAL A 141 -8.05 -27.67 -11.17
N PRO A 142 -8.44 -28.89 -10.76
CA PRO A 142 -9.69 -29.13 -10.05
C PRO A 142 -9.64 -28.47 -8.66
N LEU A 143 -10.80 -28.05 -8.16
CA LEU A 143 -11.01 -27.69 -6.75
C LEU A 143 -10.68 -28.92 -5.89
N VAL A 144 -9.47 -28.97 -5.32
CA VAL A 144 -9.04 -29.95 -4.33
C VAL A 144 -8.17 -29.25 -3.28
N ALA A 145 -8.35 -29.68 -2.04
CA ALA A 145 -7.68 -29.33 -0.79
C ALA A 145 -6.26 -28.77 -0.89
N GLU A 146 -5.97 -27.81 0.02
CA GLU A 146 -4.66 -27.25 0.40
C GLU A 146 -3.48 -27.80 -0.41
N ASP A 147 -3.23 -27.23 -1.59
CA ASP A 147 -2.03 -27.54 -2.34
C ASP A 147 -0.83 -26.77 -1.74
N THR A 148 -0.28 -27.33 -0.67
CA THR A 148 1.03 -26.98 -0.13
C THR A 148 2.18 -27.26 -1.14
N SER A 149 1.91 -27.91 -2.29
CA SER A 149 2.95 -28.32 -3.24
C SER A 149 3.42 -27.22 -4.19
N MET A 150 2.70 -26.09 -4.35
CA MET A 150 3.16 -24.99 -5.20
C MET A 150 4.36 -24.23 -4.60
N PHE A 151 4.60 -24.38 -3.30
CA PHE A 151 5.79 -23.86 -2.60
C PHE A 151 6.97 -24.83 -2.57
N SER A 152 6.84 -26.04 -3.15
CA SER A 152 7.97 -26.97 -3.34
C SER A 152 8.67 -26.82 -4.71
N ARG A 153 8.20 -25.92 -5.57
CA ARG A 153 8.95 -25.56 -6.78
C ARG A 153 10.16 -24.75 -6.40
N SER A 154 11.31 -25.43 -6.37
CA SER A 154 12.69 -24.92 -6.48
C SER A 154 12.87 -23.46 -6.06
N ALA A 155 13.55 -23.24 -4.92
CA ALA A 155 14.06 -21.95 -4.45
C ALA A 155 14.19 -20.92 -5.58
N SER A 156 13.26 -19.96 -5.68
CA SER A 156 13.40 -18.89 -6.68
C SER A 156 14.63 -18.08 -6.31
N PRO A 157 15.71 -18.13 -7.10
CA PRO A 157 16.88 -17.33 -6.79
C PRO A 157 16.53 -15.85 -6.94
N ALA A 158 17.30 -14.99 -6.28
CA ALA A 158 17.34 -13.59 -6.69
C ALA A 158 17.75 -13.54 -8.17
N ALA A 159 17.19 -12.59 -8.92
CA ALA A 159 17.59 -12.45 -10.32
C ALA A 159 19.11 -12.19 -10.40
N SER A 160 19.81 -12.84 -11.34
CA SER A 160 21.27 -12.99 -11.31
C SER A 160 22.04 -12.12 -12.30
N ALA A 161 21.37 -11.35 -13.16
CA ALA A 161 21.98 -10.47 -14.16
C ALA A 161 21.53 -9.03 -13.94
N SER A 162 22.46 -8.07 -13.92
CA SER A 162 22.15 -6.64 -13.74
C SER A 162 20.99 -6.19 -14.62
N ASP A 163 20.00 -5.57 -14.01
CA ASP A 163 18.75 -5.17 -14.63
C ASP A 163 18.74 -3.67 -14.89
N VAL A 164 19.30 -3.32 -16.05
CA VAL A 164 19.40 -1.93 -16.51
C VAL A 164 18.04 -1.44 -16.99
N ARG A 165 17.59 -0.33 -16.41
CA ARG A 165 16.31 0.31 -16.70
C ARG A 165 16.51 1.53 -17.60
N THR A 166 15.68 1.63 -18.64
CA THR A 166 15.65 2.77 -19.56
C THR A 166 14.39 3.60 -19.36
N LEU A 167 14.53 4.93 -19.36
CA LEU A 167 13.48 5.89 -19.01
C LEU A 167 13.29 6.96 -20.08
N LEU A 168 12.07 7.06 -20.60
CA LEU A 168 11.61 8.22 -21.36
C LEU A 168 10.72 9.10 -20.48
N THR A 169 11.16 10.33 -20.25
CA THR A 169 10.40 11.34 -19.53
C THR A 169 9.75 12.31 -20.51
N ILE A 170 8.42 12.38 -20.51
CA ILE A 170 7.65 13.27 -21.36
C ILE A 170 7.03 14.36 -20.49
N ARG A 171 7.57 15.58 -20.57
CA ARG A 171 6.94 16.77 -19.99
C ARG A 171 5.78 17.19 -20.87
N VAL A 172 4.56 17.15 -20.33
CA VAL A 172 3.33 17.46 -21.09
C VAL A 172 2.94 18.91 -20.82
N ALA A 173 3.31 19.80 -21.75
CA ALA A 173 2.89 21.18 -21.75
C ALA A 173 1.53 21.32 -22.45
N TYR A 174 0.66 22.14 -21.88
CA TYR A 174 -0.64 22.49 -22.44
C TYR A 174 -0.60 23.94 -22.93
N GLN A 175 -1.61 24.32 -23.71
CA GLN A 175 -1.71 25.68 -24.25
C GLN A 175 -1.72 26.76 -23.16
N ASP A 176 -2.28 26.45 -21.98
CA ASP A 176 -2.47 27.39 -20.88
C ASP A 176 -1.57 27.14 -19.66
N VAL A 177 -0.83 26.02 -19.60
CA VAL A 177 0.01 25.68 -18.45
C VAL A 177 1.09 24.65 -18.78
N GLU A 178 2.27 24.82 -18.18
CA GLU A 178 3.38 23.87 -18.28
C GLU A 178 3.64 23.12 -16.96
N PRO A 179 4.28 21.94 -17.01
CA PRO A 179 4.77 21.27 -15.80
C PRO A 179 5.86 22.11 -15.11
N ALA A 180 5.67 22.35 -13.81
CA ALA A 180 6.55 23.21 -13.01
C ALA A 180 8.01 22.71 -12.91
N CYS A 181 8.22 21.40 -12.96
CA CYS A 181 9.55 20.80 -12.91
C CYS A 181 10.18 20.79 -14.32
N ASP A 182 11.29 21.51 -14.47
CA ASP A 182 12.10 21.54 -15.68
C ASP A 182 13.02 20.31 -15.80
N GLU A 183 13.82 20.25 -16.87
CA GLU A 183 14.73 19.12 -17.09
C GLU A 183 15.73 18.95 -15.94
N ALA A 184 16.28 20.05 -15.42
CA ALA A 184 17.22 20.01 -14.31
C ALA A 184 16.57 19.47 -13.03
N CYS A 185 15.34 19.87 -12.74
CA CYS A 185 14.53 19.35 -11.64
C CYS A 185 14.28 17.84 -11.78
N LEU A 186 13.94 17.36 -12.97
CA LEU A 186 13.69 15.92 -13.24
C LEU A 186 14.95 15.07 -13.15
N ILE A 187 16.08 15.64 -13.59
CA ILE A 187 17.40 15.00 -13.42
C ILE A 187 17.73 14.91 -11.94
N ARG A 188 17.55 16.01 -11.18
CA ARG A 188 17.82 16.02 -9.74
C ARG A 188 16.97 15.00 -8.98
N SER A 189 15.67 14.89 -9.26
CA SER A 189 14.85 13.93 -8.50
C SER A 189 15.13 12.47 -8.84
N MET A 190 15.53 12.16 -10.07
CA MET A 190 15.86 10.77 -10.46
C MET A 190 17.29 10.36 -10.14
N TRP A 191 18.27 11.25 -10.32
CA TRP A 191 19.70 10.92 -10.30
C TRP A 191 20.58 11.90 -9.51
N GLY A 192 20.03 13.02 -9.01
CA GLY A 192 20.81 14.02 -8.29
C GLY A 192 20.63 13.91 -6.78
N GLU A 193 21.44 14.67 -6.06
CA GLU A 193 21.38 14.70 -4.59
C GLU A 193 20.18 15.55 -4.15
N TYR A 194 19.15 14.87 -3.65
CA TYR A 194 18.00 15.48 -2.98
C TYR A 194 18.07 15.13 -1.48
N THR A 195 17.93 16.12 -0.61
CA THR A 195 18.04 15.90 0.84
C THR A 195 16.67 15.83 1.49
N LEU A 196 16.37 14.71 2.17
CA LEU A 196 15.20 14.55 3.03
C LEU A 196 15.66 14.12 4.43
N LYS A 197 15.19 14.81 5.48
CA LYS A 197 15.63 14.60 6.87
C LYS A 197 17.16 14.42 7.01
N GLY A 198 17.95 15.26 6.34
CA GLY A 198 19.42 15.24 6.42
C GLY A 198 20.12 14.06 5.72
N VAL A 199 19.39 13.26 4.94
CA VAL A 199 19.94 12.17 4.12
C VAL A 199 19.79 12.55 2.65
N GLU A 200 20.87 12.45 1.89
CA GLU A 200 20.91 12.69 0.45
C GLU A 200 20.59 11.43 -0.34
N GLY A 201 19.89 11.59 -1.46
CA GLY A 201 19.70 10.53 -2.45
C GLY A 201 18.75 10.91 -3.57
N SER A 202 18.36 9.91 -4.35
CA SER A 202 17.53 10.04 -5.54
C SER A 202 16.63 8.83 -5.73
N SER A 203 15.66 8.88 -6.66
CA SER A 203 14.87 7.70 -7.01
C SER A 203 15.75 6.53 -7.48
N ALA A 204 16.78 6.80 -8.29
CA ALA A 204 17.71 5.76 -8.74
C ALA A 204 18.45 5.12 -7.56
N ASP A 205 18.85 5.88 -6.56
CA ASP A 205 19.52 5.36 -5.36
C ASP A 205 18.60 4.49 -4.51
N ILE A 206 17.30 4.83 -4.42
CA ILE A 206 16.30 4.01 -3.71
C ILE A 206 16.13 2.66 -4.39
N PHE A 207 16.03 2.62 -5.72
CA PHE A 207 15.98 1.36 -6.46
C PHE A 207 17.28 0.58 -6.36
N ARG A 208 18.43 1.23 -6.51
CA ARG A 208 19.74 0.57 -6.42
C ARG A 208 19.97 -0.02 -5.04
N THR A 209 19.69 0.73 -3.98
CA THR A 209 19.84 0.27 -2.60
C THR A 209 18.85 -0.84 -2.27
N SER A 210 17.58 -0.66 -2.66
CA SER A 210 16.54 -1.63 -2.34
C SER A 210 16.67 -2.96 -3.09
N SER A 211 17.28 -2.89 -4.29
CA SER A 211 17.55 -4.05 -5.12
C SER A 211 18.93 -4.67 -4.88
N TYR A 212 19.70 -4.20 -3.90
CA TYR A 212 21.06 -4.67 -3.63
C TYR A 212 22.02 -4.52 -4.82
N GLY A 213 21.85 -3.44 -5.58
CA GLY A 213 22.62 -3.13 -6.78
C GLY A 213 22.15 -3.85 -8.05
N PHE A 214 21.09 -4.65 -7.98
CA PHE A 214 20.56 -5.40 -9.11
C PHE A 214 19.89 -4.50 -10.15
N THR A 215 19.01 -3.59 -9.71
CA THR A 215 18.30 -2.64 -10.57
C THR A 215 19.09 -1.35 -10.66
N ASP A 216 19.49 -0.98 -11.88
CA ASP A 216 20.23 0.25 -12.13
C ASP A 216 19.48 1.14 -13.13
N TRP A 217 19.54 2.45 -12.92
CA TRP A 217 18.92 3.45 -13.78
C TRP A 217 20.00 4.42 -14.28
N PRO A 218 20.67 4.15 -15.41
CA PRO A 218 21.82 4.95 -15.82
C PRO A 218 21.45 6.36 -16.27
N ASN A 219 22.22 7.36 -15.81
CA ASN A 219 22.12 8.75 -16.27
C ASN A 219 23.02 8.98 -17.50
N ASN A 220 22.65 8.40 -18.64
CA ASN A 220 23.37 8.62 -19.90
C ASN A 220 22.41 8.66 -21.10
N ASN A 221 22.90 9.15 -22.23
CA ASN A 221 22.09 9.38 -23.43
C ASN A 221 21.53 8.10 -24.07
N ASN A 222 22.04 6.92 -23.71
CA ASN A 222 21.57 5.64 -24.24
C ASN A 222 20.47 5.02 -23.36
N ALA A 223 20.37 5.44 -22.09
CA ALA A 223 19.44 4.88 -21.12
C ALA A 223 18.28 5.81 -20.77
N ARG A 224 18.44 7.13 -20.97
CA ARG A 224 17.37 8.08 -20.71
C ARG A 224 17.20 9.13 -21.78
N LYS A 225 15.97 9.66 -21.87
CA LYS A 225 15.66 10.87 -22.63
C LYS A 225 14.59 11.68 -21.92
N ILE A 226 14.76 13.00 -21.90
CA ILE A 226 13.74 13.94 -21.45
C ILE A 226 13.32 14.77 -22.67
N VAL A 227 12.01 14.89 -22.88
CA VAL A 227 11.41 15.66 -23.97
C VAL A 227 10.24 16.46 -23.42
N THR A 228 10.00 17.63 -24.00
CA THR A 228 8.77 18.39 -23.79
C THR A 228 7.91 18.27 -25.04
N VAL A 229 6.63 17.98 -24.85
CA VAL A 229 5.62 18.02 -25.90
C VAL A 229 4.61 19.12 -25.59
N GLN A 230 4.27 19.90 -26.61
CA GLN A 230 3.22 20.89 -26.54
C GLN A 230 1.92 20.27 -27.04
N LEU A 231 0.88 20.33 -26.22
CA LEU A 231 -0.48 19.98 -26.62
C LEU A 231 -1.23 21.27 -26.96
N GLU A 232 -1.76 21.33 -28.17
CA GLU A 232 -2.58 22.45 -28.69
C GLU A 232 -4.02 22.41 -28.15
N LYS A 233 -4.14 22.26 -26.83
CA LYS A 233 -5.38 22.28 -26.08
C LYS A 233 -5.11 22.76 -24.65
N PRO A 234 -6.12 23.34 -23.98
CA PRO A 234 -6.01 23.65 -22.55
C PRO A 234 -5.89 22.36 -21.72
N MET A 235 -5.26 22.48 -20.55
CA MET A 235 -5.18 21.39 -19.59
C MET A 235 -6.57 21.00 -19.08
N PRO A 236 -6.90 19.70 -18.98
CA PRO A 236 -8.10 19.24 -18.31
C PRO A 236 -8.20 19.75 -16.86
N ARG A 237 -9.29 20.45 -16.56
CA ARG A 237 -9.63 20.98 -15.21
C ARG A 237 -10.72 20.17 -14.49
N GLN A 238 -11.17 19.09 -15.12
CA GLN A 238 -12.17 18.18 -14.59
C GLN A 238 -11.74 16.76 -14.99
N TRP A 239 -11.72 15.85 -14.01
CA TRP A 239 -11.37 14.42 -14.17
C TRP A 239 -9.89 14.14 -14.48
N CYS A 240 -9.42 12.96 -14.10
CA CYS A 240 -8.02 12.55 -14.28
C CYS A 240 -7.82 11.77 -15.57
N GLN A 241 -7.82 12.47 -16.68
CA GLN A 241 -7.74 11.88 -18.03
C GLN A 241 -6.35 11.31 -18.39
N TYR A 242 -5.65 10.66 -17.46
CA TYR A 242 -4.27 10.19 -17.59
C TYR A 242 -4.02 9.43 -18.91
N SER A 243 -4.83 8.41 -19.20
CA SER A 243 -4.66 7.60 -20.42
C SER A 243 -4.87 8.41 -21.72
N ALA A 244 -5.85 9.33 -21.73
CA ALA A 244 -6.15 10.18 -22.87
C ALA A 244 -5.02 11.20 -23.13
N GLU A 245 -4.54 11.82 -22.05
CA GLU A 245 -3.47 12.80 -22.10
C GLU A 245 -2.13 12.18 -22.45
N GLY A 246 -1.84 10.98 -21.93
CA GLY A 246 -0.69 10.20 -22.37
C GLY A 246 -0.76 9.84 -23.84
N ALA A 247 -1.94 9.48 -24.37
CA ALA A 247 -2.12 9.21 -25.80
C ALA A 247 -1.90 10.47 -26.66
N ALA A 248 -2.46 11.61 -26.24
CA ALA A 248 -2.23 12.90 -26.90
C ALA A 248 -0.75 13.31 -26.88
N ALA A 249 -0.08 13.14 -25.74
CA ALA A 249 1.35 13.40 -25.58
C ALA A 249 2.20 12.53 -26.51
N ARG A 250 1.88 11.23 -26.63
CA ARG A 250 2.57 10.33 -27.58
C ARG A 250 2.36 10.74 -29.04
N ALA A 251 1.15 11.14 -29.41
CA ALA A 251 0.85 11.64 -30.76
C ALA A 251 1.66 12.90 -31.07
N ALA A 252 1.65 13.90 -30.16
CA ALA A 252 2.44 15.11 -30.29
C ALA A 252 3.96 14.82 -30.31
N LEU A 253 4.42 13.83 -29.53
CA LEU A 253 5.82 13.41 -29.53
C LEU A 253 6.23 12.83 -30.88
N SER A 254 5.40 11.98 -31.50
CA SER A 254 5.70 11.38 -32.81
C SER A 254 5.88 12.42 -33.93
N ILE A 255 5.23 13.58 -33.80
CA ILE A 255 5.35 14.69 -34.75
C ILE A 255 6.59 15.55 -34.42
N SER A 256 6.77 15.92 -33.16
CA SER A 256 7.86 16.81 -32.73
C SER A 256 9.22 16.13 -32.68
N HIS A 257 9.26 14.81 -32.46
CA HIS A 257 10.45 14.00 -32.30
C HIS A 257 10.34 12.70 -33.13
N PRO A 258 10.25 12.79 -34.48
CA PRO A 258 9.97 11.64 -35.35
C PRO A 258 11.06 10.56 -35.33
N ASN A 259 12.27 10.90 -34.86
CA ASN A 259 13.40 9.97 -34.75
C ASN A 259 13.49 9.28 -33.37
N LEU A 260 12.59 9.60 -32.43
CA LEU A 260 12.60 8.97 -31.12
C LEU A 260 11.87 7.61 -31.17
N ASN A 261 12.61 6.53 -31.00
CA ASN A 261 12.04 5.20 -30.91
C ASN A 261 11.60 4.90 -29.48
N PHE A 262 10.29 4.83 -29.24
CA PHE A 262 9.76 4.49 -27.92
C PHE A 262 10.14 3.07 -27.47
N ALA A 263 10.49 2.16 -28.39
CA ALA A 263 10.83 0.77 -28.02
C ALA A 263 12.14 0.68 -27.23
N ASP A 264 12.97 1.72 -27.27
CA ASP A 264 14.25 1.77 -26.56
C ASP A 264 14.05 1.99 -25.04
N TYR A 265 12.83 2.38 -24.61
CA TYR A 265 12.51 2.76 -23.25
C TYR A 265 11.51 1.78 -22.61
N ARG A 266 11.93 1.15 -21.50
CA ARG A 266 11.11 0.22 -20.71
C ARG A 266 10.08 0.94 -19.85
N HIS A 267 10.47 2.09 -19.32
CA HIS A 267 9.62 2.96 -18.51
C HIS A 267 9.36 4.27 -19.25
N ILE A 268 8.10 4.70 -19.27
CA ILE A 268 7.68 5.97 -19.84
C ILE A 268 6.92 6.73 -18.76
N GLU A 269 7.47 7.85 -18.30
CA GLU A 269 6.78 8.73 -17.36
C GLU A 269 6.23 9.97 -18.07
N TYR A 270 5.02 10.38 -17.72
CA TYR A 270 4.42 11.65 -18.14
C TYR A 270 4.43 12.60 -16.95
N ILE A 271 5.15 13.71 -17.09
CA ILE A 271 5.16 14.77 -16.09
C ILE A 271 4.04 15.75 -16.46
N LEU A 272 3.00 15.74 -15.64
CA LEU A 272 1.81 16.57 -15.81
C LEU A 272 1.92 17.82 -14.92
N PRO A 273 1.25 18.93 -15.28
CA PRO A 273 1.16 20.08 -14.39
C PRO A 273 0.52 19.71 -13.05
N GLN A 274 0.97 20.33 -11.96
CA GLN A 274 0.52 19.99 -10.61
C GLN A 274 -1.00 20.13 -10.44
N LYS A 275 -1.60 21.13 -11.11
CA LYS A 275 -3.05 21.39 -11.10
C LYS A 275 -3.85 20.54 -12.10
N PHE A 276 -3.24 19.52 -12.70
CA PHE A 276 -3.95 18.60 -13.59
C PHE A 276 -5.18 18.02 -12.89
N GLY A 277 -6.35 18.13 -13.52
CA GLY A 277 -7.64 17.70 -12.97
C GLY A 277 -8.23 18.59 -11.87
N TRP A 278 -7.59 19.72 -11.52
CA TRP A 278 -8.06 20.63 -10.47
C TRP A 278 -9.23 21.51 -10.92
N ARG A 279 -10.30 21.61 -10.12
CA ARG A 279 -11.42 22.53 -10.35
C ARG A 279 -11.14 23.91 -9.74
N ASP A 280 -11.28 24.98 -10.54
CA ASP A 280 -11.04 26.36 -10.11
C ASP A 280 -12.22 27.00 -9.33
N ASP A 281 -13.24 26.22 -8.90
CA ASP A 281 -14.30 26.76 -8.05
C ASP A 281 -13.79 26.93 -6.61
N SER A 282 -13.45 28.18 -6.29
CA SER A 282 -12.74 28.66 -5.10
C SER A 282 -13.47 28.47 -3.75
N ASN A 283 -14.19 27.36 -3.55
CA ASN A 283 -14.75 26.97 -2.25
C ASN A 283 -14.93 25.46 -2.09
N SER A 284 -14.37 24.64 -2.98
CA SER A 284 -14.48 23.18 -2.89
C SER A 284 -13.09 22.56 -2.84
N LEU A 285 -12.75 21.91 -1.72
CA LEU A 285 -11.56 21.07 -1.52
C LEU A 285 -11.57 19.80 -2.42
N THR A 286 -12.35 19.77 -3.49
CA THR A 286 -12.50 18.60 -4.35
C THR A 286 -11.56 18.73 -5.56
N ASP A 287 -10.29 18.37 -5.34
CA ASP A 287 -9.42 17.92 -6.43
C ASP A 287 -10.18 16.79 -7.14
N ALA A 288 -10.49 16.93 -8.44
CA ALA A 288 -11.16 15.84 -9.17
C ALA A 288 -10.22 14.62 -9.35
N CYS A 289 -8.94 14.81 -9.02
CA CYS A 289 -7.90 13.79 -8.87
C CYS A 289 -7.46 13.58 -7.42
N THR A 290 -8.34 13.93 -6.48
CA THR A 290 -8.30 13.65 -5.05
C THR A 290 -6.89 13.44 -4.49
N GLY A 291 -6.03 14.45 -4.56
CA GLY A 291 -4.75 14.44 -3.87
C GLY A 291 -3.68 13.48 -4.42
N MET A 292 -3.97 12.72 -5.49
CA MET A 292 -3.02 11.75 -6.06
C MET A 292 -1.77 12.46 -6.58
N ALA A 293 -0.60 12.04 -6.11
CA ALA A 293 0.69 12.57 -6.55
C ALA A 293 1.15 11.95 -7.88
N GLY A 294 0.70 10.73 -8.17
CA GLY A 294 0.87 10.03 -9.43
C GLY A 294 -0.07 8.83 -9.57
N VAL A 295 0.07 8.10 -10.68
CA VAL A 295 -0.53 6.78 -10.93
C VAL A 295 0.34 6.00 -11.91
N ALA A 296 0.37 4.67 -11.80
CA ALA A 296 1.21 3.83 -12.65
C ALA A 296 0.60 2.48 -13.00
N ASN A 297 1.11 1.87 -14.07
CA ASN A 297 0.84 0.48 -14.39
C ASN A 297 1.52 -0.46 -13.40
N VAL A 298 0.87 -1.58 -13.12
CA VAL A 298 1.39 -2.60 -12.19
C VAL A 298 2.04 -3.75 -12.95
N GLY A 299 3.24 -4.17 -12.53
CA GLY A 299 3.87 -5.44 -12.92
C GLY A 299 4.42 -5.55 -14.35
N CYS A 300 4.15 -4.58 -15.23
CA CYS A 300 4.57 -4.59 -16.65
C CYS A 300 6.10 -4.66 -16.87
N GLN A 301 6.91 -4.34 -15.86
CA GLN A 301 8.38 -4.38 -15.95
C GLN A 301 9.00 -5.15 -14.78
N HIS A 302 8.29 -6.14 -14.25
CA HIS A 302 8.77 -7.03 -13.20
C HIS A 302 10.03 -7.82 -13.66
N PRO A 303 11.14 -7.86 -12.88
CA PRO A 303 12.40 -8.50 -13.30
C PRO A 303 12.28 -9.98 -13.67
N ARG A 304 11.42 -10.73 -12.97
CA ARG A 304 11.14 -12.15 -13.26
C ARG A 304 10.12 -12.39 -14.39
N ALA A 305 9.55 -11.32 -14.96
CA ALA A 305 8.49 -11.39 -15.97
C ALA A 305 8.90 -10.76 -17.31
N ALA A 306 10.17 -10.95 -17.72
CA ALA A 306 10.77 -10.36 -18.93
C ALA A 306 10.01 -10.60 -20.26
N GLN A 307 8.84 -11.25 -20.24
CA GLN A 307 8.01 -11.60 -21.39
C GLN A 307 6.73 -10.78 -21.55
N LEU A 308 6.38 -9.81 -20.68
CA LEU A 308 5.13 -9.05 -20.88
C LEU A 308 5.17 -8.04 -22.04
N GLY A 309 6.33 -7.81 -22.69
CA GLY A 309 6.42 -7.09 -23.97
C GLY A 309 6.00 -5.61 -23.98
N ASP A 310 5.34 -5.14 -22.93
CA ASP A 310 4.73 -3.83 -22.86
C ASP A 310 5.54 -2.86 -21.98
N LYS A 311 5.49 -1.60 -22.39
CA LYS A 311 6.13 -0.48 -21.68
C LYS A 311 5.31 -0.17 -20.46
N CYS A 312 5.97 0.16 -19.34
CA CYS A 312 5.24 0.69 -18.21
C CYS A 312 5.05 2.19 -18.36
N TYR A 313 3.84 2.65 -18.03
CA TYR A 313 3.53 4.07 -17.94
C TYR A 313 3.35 4.49 -16.48
N SER A 314 3.86 5.68 -16.18
CA SER A 314 3.64 6.37 -14.91
C SER A 314 3.26 7.82 -15.20
N TYR A 315 2.24 8.33 -14.51
CA TYR A 315 1.78 9.71 -14.64
C TYR A 315 2.09 10.42 -13.35
N ILE A 316 2.91 11.47 -13.41
CA ILE A 316 3.47 12.12 -12.24
C ILE A 316 3.01 13.58 -12.23
N ARG A 317 2.25 13.97 -11.21
CA ARG A 317 1.85 15.38 -10.96
C ARG A 317 2.85 16.09 -10.05
N ARG A 318 3.46 15.33 -9.12
CA ARG A 318 4.46 15.83 -8.18
C ARG A 318 5.77 15.06 -8.36
N PRO A 319 6.71 15.54 -9.19
CA PRO A 319 7.90 14.79 -9.57
C PRO A 319 9.02 14.80 -8.51
N SER A 320 8.65 14.63 -7.24
CA SER A 320 9.61 14.38 -6.17
C SER A 320 10.23 12.99 -6.34
N ALA A 321 11.44 12.81 -5.79
CA ALA A 321 12.15 11.55 -5.87
C ALA A 321 11.36 10.39 -5.23
N SER A 322 10.64 10.68 -4.15
CA SER A 322 9.88 9.67 -3.43
C SER A 322 8.58 9.27 -4.13
N VAL A 323 7.84 10.22 -4.70
CA VAL A 323 6.66 9.91 -5.52
C VAL A 323 7.07 9.10 -6.73
N ARG A 324 8.14 9.48 -7.44
CA ARG A 324 8.63 8.70 -8.58
C ARG A 324 9.06 7.29 -8.17
N SER A 325 9.69 7.14 -7.01
CA SER A 325 10.05 5.81 -6.48
C SER A 325 8.82 4.95 -6.20
N HIS A 326 7.76 5.54 -5.65
CA HIS A 326 6.48 4.90 -5.40
C HIS A 326 5.83 4.43 -6.71
N GLU A 327 5.63 5.35 -7.66
CA GLU A 327 4.96 5.06 -8.93
C GLU A 327 5.74 4.06 -9.79
N PHE A 328 7.08 4.15 -9.78
CA PHE A 328 7.91 3.14 -10.43
C PHE A 328 7.86 1.81 -9.68
N GLY A 329 7.67 1.79 -8.35
CA GLY A 329 7.46 0.56 -7.58
C GLY A 329 6.31 -0.28 -8.13
N HIS A 330 5.19 0.35 -8.52
CA HIS A 330 4.10 -0.33 -9.21
C HIS A 330 4.54 -1.01 -10.51
N ASN A 331 5.42 -0.39 -11.31
CA ASN A 331 5.94 -1.01 -12.53
C ASN A 331 6.67 -2.35 -12.26
N PHE A 332 7.22 -2.52 -11.06
CA PHE A 332 7.82 -3.77 -10.57
C PHE A 332 6.82 -4.73 -9.93
N GLY A 333 5.52 -4.45 -9.97
CA GLY A 333 4.47 -5.33 -9.47
C GLY A 333 4.16 -5.17 -7.99
N LEU A 334 4.55 -4.04 -7.40
CA LEU A 334 4.35 -3.76 -5.98
C LEU A 334 3.02 -3.04 -5.78
N ASP A 335 2.30 -3.43 -4.73
CA ASP A 335 1.09 -2.76 -4.26
C ASP A 335 1.43 -1.84 -3.07
N HIS A 336 0.47 -1.07 -2.60
CA HIS A 336 0.61 -0.10 -1.54
C HIS A 336 1.01 -0.71 -0.19
N SER A 337 1.56 0.14 0.68
CA SER A 337 1.81 -0.15 2.09
C SER A 337 0.92 0.69 2.98
N GLY A 338 -0.12 0.02 3.48
CA GLY A 338 -1.06 0.58 4.41
C GLY A 338 -0.71 0.30 5.87
N ASN A 339 -1.64 0.62 6.75
CA ASN A 339 -1.61 0.21 8.15
C ASN A 339 -2.79 -0.70 8.49
N GLN A 340 -2.90 -1.06 9.77
CA GLN A 340 -3.99 -1.91 10.26
C GLN A 340 -5.38 -1.26 10.24
N TYR A 341 -5.49 0.06 9.99
CA TYR A 341 -6.70 0.87 10.08
C TYR A 341 -7.25 1.33 8.71
N GLN A 342 -7.04 0.54 7.65
CA GLN A 342 -7.55 0.81 6.30
C GLN A 342 -6.95 2.04 5.60
N SER A 343 -5.92 2.67 6.18
CA SER A 343 -5.15 3.69 5.46
C SER A 343 -4.21 3.00 4.48
N VAL A 344 -4.40 3.21 3.18
CA VAL A 344 -3.68 2.57 2.07
C VAL A 344 -2.22 3.02 1.98
N TYR A 345 -1.93 4.24 2.44
CA TYR A 345 -0.56 4.78 2.58
C TYR A 345 -0.13 4.90 4.04
N GLY A 346 -0.81 4.17 4.94
CA GLY A 346 -0.61 4.27 6.39
C GLY A 346 0.77 3.81 6.87
N ASP A 347 1.54 3.07 6.06
CA ASP A 347 2.90 2.70 6.40
C ASP A 347 3.87 3.86 6.16
N ARG A 348 4.28 4.52 7.24
CA ARG A 348 5.26 5.60 7.18
C ARG A 348 6.70 5.11 7.11
N SER A 349 6.95 3.80 7.04
CA SER A 349 8.29 3.19 6.98
C SER A 349 8.67 2.68 5.58
N ALA A 350 7.73 2.64 4.63
CA ALA A 350 7.89 2.02 3.31
C ALA A 350 7.63 2.98 2.14
N VAL A 351 8.34 2.81 1.03
CA VAL A 351 8.16 3.60 -0.21
C VAL A 351 6.76 3.49 -0.78
N MET A 352 6.16 2.29 -0.72
CA MET A 352 4.80 2.07 -1.22
C MET A 352 3.72 2.57 -0.24
N GLY A 353 4.11 3.14 0.90
CA GLY A 353 3.21 3.81 1.83
C GLY A 353 3.35 5.33 1.74
N TYR A 354 3.53 6.01 2.87
CA TYR A 354 3.65 7.47 2.91
C TYR A 354 5.05 7.94 2.50
N ALA A 355 5.25 8.18 1.20
CA ALA A 355 6.58 8.44 0.63
C ALA A 355 7.04 9.92 0.73
N VAL A 356 6.20 10.89 1.06
CA VAL A 356 6.49 12.31 0.74
C VAL A 356 7.36 13.07 1.75
N ALA A 357 7.49 12.61 3.00
CA ALA A 357 8.13 13.38 4.07
C ALA A 357 9.57 12.97 4.43
N ALA A 358 10.04 11.82 3.94
CA ALA A 358 11.35 11.28 4.29
C ALA A 358 11.77 10.18 3.30
N TRP A 359 13.07 9.85 3.25
CA TRP A 359 13.50 8.66 2.50
C TRP A 359 12.97 7.40 3.17
N ARG A 360 12.46 6.49 2.34
CA ARG A 360 12.02 5.15 2.71
C ARG A 360 12.63 4.19 1.71
N THR A 361 13.00 2.99 2.14
CA THR A 361 13.34 1.92 1.21
C THR A 361 12.17 0.96 1.08
N PHE A 362 12.24 0.07 0.10
CA PHE A 362 11.26 -1.00 -0.01
C PHE A 362 11.48 -2.00 1.14
N ILE A 363 10.42 -2.34 1.88
CA ILE A 363 10.44 -3.33 2.96
C ILE A 363 10.69 -4.76 2.44
N ALA A 364 11.02 -5.71 3.33
CA ALA A 364 11.37 -7.08 2.96
C ALA A 364 10.34 -7.75 2.02
N PRO A 365 9.01 -7.68 2.26
CA PRO A 365 8.05 -8.30 1.35
C PRO A 365 8.07 -7.70 -0.06
N HIS A 366 8.27 -6.39 -0.21
CA HIS A 366 8.42 -5.78 -1.54
C HIS A 366 9.70 -6.23 -2.24
N ARG A 367 10.83 -6.29 -1.53
CA ARG A 367 12.09 -6.73 -2.12
C ARG A 367 12.01 -8.19 -2.58
N PHE A 368 11.31 -9.02 -1.81
CA PHE A 368 11.02 -10.40 -2.19
C PHE A 368 10.08 -10.47 -3.40
N GLN A 369 8.99 -9.69 -3.39
CA GLN A 369 8.02 -9.63 -4.48
C GLN A 369 8.70 -9.20 -5.79
N ALA A 370 9.39 -8.06 -5.79
CA ALA A 370 10.12 -7.53 -6.95
C ALA A 370 11.24 -8.46 -7.46
N GLY A 371 11.56 -9.52 -6.71
CA GLY A 371 12.57 -10.51 -7.06
C GLY A 371 14.01 -10.08 -6.80
N TRP A 372 14.20 -9.00 -6.04
CA TRP A 372 15.51 -8.54 -5.57
C TRP A 372 16.03 -9.37 -4.41
N MET A 373 15.13 -9.97 -3.63
CA MET A 373 15.45 -10.91 -2.55
C MET A 373 14.96 -12.31 -2.91
N GLY A 374 15.82 -13.31 -2.71
CA GLY A 374 15.49 -14.72 -2.96
C GLY A 374 14.99 -15.44 -1.71
N SER A 375 14.43 -16.63 -1.91
CA SER A 375 14.00 -17.52 -0.81
C SER A 375 15.14 -17.88 0.16
N SER A 376 16.39 -17.94 -0.31
CA SER A 376 17.58 -18.16 0.53
C SER A 376 17.86 -17.03 1.52
N ASN A 377 17.24 -15.86 1.34
CA ASN A 377 17.40 -14.70 2.21
C ASN A 377 16.18 -14.48 3.12
N ILE A 378 15.21 -15.40 3.11
CA ILE A 378 14.00 -15.36 3.92
C ILE A 378 13.93 -16.60 4.80
N LEU A 379 13.70 -16.40 6.10
CA LEU A 379 13.34 -17.50 6.99
C LEU A 379 11.87 -17.88 6.78
N GLU A 380 11.64 -19.08 6.28
CA GLU A 380 10.31 -19.70 6.26
C GLU A 380 10.05 -20.37 7.60
N LEU A 381 9.09 -19.86 8.37
CA LEU A 381 8.84 -20.32 9.74
C LEU A 381 7.62 -21.24 9.85
N ASP A 382 7.85 -22.49 10.20
CA ASP A 382 6.82 -23.50 10.45
C ASP A 382 6.25 -23.41 11.89
N ARG A 383 4.95 -23.68 12.02
CA ARG A 383 4.22 -23.80 13.30
C ARG A 383 4.71 -24.95 14.18
N SER A 384 5.39 -25.95 13.60
CA SER A 384 5.94 -27.08 14.37
C SER A 384 7.17 -26.72 15.22
N VAL A 385 7.69 -25.50 15.09
CA VAL A 385 8.93 -25.07 15.75
C VAL A 385 8.60 -24.30 17.03
N GLY A 386 9.04 -24.83 18.17
CA GLY A 386 9.03 -24.15 19.46
C GLY A 386 9.97 -22.95 19.50
N PRO A 387 10.26 -22.38 20.69
CA PRO A 387 11.12 -21.21 20.80
C PRO A 387 12.51 -21.50 20.23
N ARG A 388 12.92 -20.69 19.25
CA ARG A 388 14.23 -20.79 18.60
C ARG A 388 14.84 -19.43 18.39
N LEU A 389 16.16 -19.35 18.59
CA LEU A 389 16.94 -18.14 18.31
C LEU A 389 17.24 -18.04 16.82
N TYR A 390 16.99 -16.86 16.26
CA TYR A 390 17.24 -16.50 14.87
C TYR A 390 18.08 -15.23 14.79
N PHE A 391 18.70 -15.03 13.63
CA PHE A 391 19.40 -13.81 13.27
C PHE A 391 18.83 -13.27 11.96
N LEU A 392 18.47 -11.98 11.95
CA LEU A 392 18.06 -11.26 10.75
C LEU A 392 19.04 -10.12 10.47
N GLN A 393 19.65 -10.12 9.29
CA GLN A 393 20.49 -9.03 8.80
C GLN A 393 19.62 -7.83 8.44
N THR A 394 20.15 -6.60 8.60
CA THR A 394 19.44 -5.40 8.13
C THR A 394 19.26 -5.41 6.61
N LEU A 395 18.16 -4.82 6.14
CA LEU A 395 17.89 -4.58 4.72
C LEU A 395 18.90 -3.63 4.05
N ASP A 396 19.70 -2.90 4.83
CA ASP A 396 20.72 -1.97 4.33
C ASP A 396 22.01 -2.66 3.85
N LEU A 397 22.22 -3.92 4.23
CA LEU A 397 23.44 -4.65 3.91
C LEU A 397 23.26 -5.55 2.67
N PRO A 398 24.33 -5.81 1.90
CA PRO A 398 24.28 -6.71 0.75
C PRO A 398 23.76 -8.11 1.11
N LEU A 399 23.01 -8.72 0.19
CA LEU A 399 22.50 -10.09 0.40
C LEU A 399 23.63 -11.11 0.54
N SER A 400 23.42 -12.07 1.43
CA SER A 400 24.30 -13.23 1.63
C SER A 400 23.47 -14.51 1.59
N ASN A 401 23.98 -15.56 0.93
CA ASN A 401 23.32 -16.86 0.91
C ASN A 401 23.36 -17.61 2.26
N GLN A 402 24.03 -17.03 3.27
CA GLN A 402 24.18 -17.62 4.59
C GLN A 402 23.31 -16.97 5.67
N VAL A 403 22.73 -15.80 5.38
CA VAL A 403 22.03 -14.99 6.37
C VAL A 403 20.73 -14.46 5.77
N ALA A 404 19.65 -14.61 6.53
CA ALA A 404 18.35 -14.07 6.15
C ALA A 404 18.22 -12.59 6.54
N SER A 405 17.47 -11.84 5.74
CA SER A 405 17.15 -10.42 6.00
C SER A 405 15.66 -10.19 6.29
N GLY A 406 14.86 -11.25 6.21
CA GLY A 406 13.47 -11.24 6.62
C GLY A 406 13.02 -12.62 7.08
N ALA A 407 11.87 -12.68 7.75
CA ALA A 407 11.19 -13.92 8.10
C ALA A 407 9.73 -13.83 7.70
N ARG A 408 9.12 -14.95 7.32
CA ARG A 408 7.69 -14.98 7.00
C ARG A 408 7.03 -16.29 7.37
N TRP A 409 5.72 -16.24 7.53
CA TRP A 409 4.86 -17.40 7.70
C TRP A 409 3.41 -17.11 7.36
N ALA A 410 2.66 -18.14 7.02
CA ALA A 410 1.22 -18.01 6.78
C ALA A 410 0.48 -17.75 8.10
N CYS A 411 -0.49 -16.84 8.04
CA CYS A 411 -1.47 -16.61 9.10
C CYS A 411 -2.86 -16.53 8.49
N ASN A 412 -3.71 -17.52 8.74
CA ASN A 412 -5.06 -17.57 8.18
C ASN A 412 -6.07 -16.70 8.93
N GLY A 413 -5.84 -16.45 10.22
CA GLY A 413 -6.75 -15.69 11.08
C GLY A 413 -6.38 -14.22 11.27
N CYS A 414 -5.19 -13.80 10.84
CA CYS A 414 -4.71 -12.42 11.02
C CYS A 414 -5.56 -11.43 10.23
N ARG A 415 -5.71 -10.22 10.75
CA ARG A 415 -6.55 -9.17 10.17
C ARG A 415 -5.81 -7.85 10.21
N ALA A 416 -5.86 -7.10 9.11
CA ALA A 416 -5.35 -5.74 9.02
C ALA A 416 -6.03 -5.05 7.84
N GLY A 417 -6.36 -3.76 7.93
CA GLY A 417 -6.82 -2.99 6.77
C GLY A 417 -8.04 -3.58 6.04
N GLY A 418 -8.94 -4.25 6.76
CA GLY A 418 -10.14 -4.89 6.18
C GLY A 418 -9.92 -6.30 5.63
N VAL A 419 -8.68 -6.78 5.53
CA VAL A 419 -8.38 -8.13 5.01
C VAL A 419 -8.32 -9.20 6.08
N VAL A 420 -8.50 -10.46 5.67
CA VAL A 420 -8.39 -11.65 6.52
C VAL A 420 -7.43 -12.66 5.90
N GLY A 421 -6.43 -13.02 6.70
CA GLY A 421 -5.40 -13.97 6.35
C GLY A 421 -4.32 -13.40 5.44
N GLY A 422 -3.29 -14.20 5.18
CA GLY A 422 -2.13 -13.76 4.40
C GLY A 422 -0.83 -14.32 4.97
N HIS A 423 0.25 -13.56 4.82
CA HIS A 423 1.54 -13.89 5.41
C HIS A 423 1.96 -12.78 6.36
N LEU A 424 2.38 -13.16 7.56
CA LEU A 424 3.11 -12.26 8.44
C LEU A 424 4.56 -12.21 7.99
N TRP A 425 5.14 -11.01 8.05
CA TRP A 425 6.49 -10.72 7.65
C TRP A 425 7.21 -9.93 8.73
N LEU A 426 8.47 -10.28 8.95
CA LEU A 426 9.42 -9.50 9.73
C LEU A 426 10.44 -8.86 8.79
N SER A 427 10.56 -7.53 8.88
CA SER A 427 11.62 -6.76 8.24
C SER A 427 12.51 -6.15 9.31
N PHE A 428 13.82 -6.43 9.31
CA PHE A 428 14.73 -5.72 10.22
C PHE A 428 15.29 -4.45 9.54
N ARG A 429 15.03 -3.30 10.14
CA ARG A 429 15.42 -1.97 9.67
C ARG A 429 16.59 -1.44 10.47
N GLY A 430 17.63 -0.97 9.80
CA GLY A 430 18.84 -0.46 10.44
C GLY A 430 18.70 0.99 10.88
N SER A 431 19.84 1.66 11.06
CA SER A 431 19.96 3.11 11.24
C SER A 431 21.04 3.69 10.32
N GLN A 432 21.19 3.11 9.13
CA GLN A 432 22.21 3.50 8.15
C GLN A 432 21.59 3.76 6.77
N GLY A 433 22.36 4.35 5.86
CA GLY A 433 21.86 4.68 4.52
C GLY A 433 20.61 5.55 4.57
N PHE A 434 19.57 5.11 3.85
CA PHE A 434 18.24 5.74 3.80
C PHE A 434 17.39 5.49 5.05
N ASP A 435 17.65 4.42 5.79
CA ASP A 435 16.93 4.11 7.02
C ASP A 435 17.25 5.12 8.14
N ARG A 436 18.32 5.94 8.01
CA ARG A 436 18.55 7.13 8.86
C ARG A 436 17.44 8.19 8.78
N SER A 437 16.63 8.16 7.73
CA SER A 437 15.48 9.06 7.61
C SER A 437 14.23 8.50 8.30
N LEU A 438 14.21 7.23 8.72
CA LEU A 438 13.12 6.68 9.52
C LEU A 438 13.01 7.40 10.87
N ASP A 439 11.85 7.30 11.49
CA ASP A 439 11.69 7.88 12.82
C ASP A 439 12.53 7.10 13.84
N ASP A 440 12.92 7.74 14.94
CA ASP A 440 13.90 7.16 15.89
C ASP A 440 13.41 5.83 16.48
N ASP A 441 12.10 5.66 16.65
CA ASP A 441 11.44 4.43 17.11
C ASP A 441 11.41 3.32 16.05
N GLU A 442 11.56 3.66 14.77
CA GLU A 442 11.59 2.73 13.65
C GLU A 442 13.01 2.27 13.27
N GLN A 443 14.04 2.99 13.71
CA GLN A 443 15.44 2.65 13.46
C GLN A 443 15.93 1.50 14.36
N LEU A 444 16.84 0.66 13.86
CA LEU A 444 17.37 -0.53 14.57
C LEU A 444 16.28 -1.45 15.13
N SER A 445 15.17 -1.57 14.41
CA SER A 445 13.96 -2.21 14.90
C SER A 445 13.42 -3.27 13.93
N VAL A 446 12.62 -4.20 14.45
CA VAL A 446 11.95 -5.22 13.64
C VAL A 446 10.53 -4.77 13.37
N HIS A 447 10.18 -4.61 12.10
CA HIS A 447 8.84 -4.25 11.66
C HIS A 447 8.03 -5.50 11.35
N LEU A 448 6.81 -5.56 11.87
CA LEU A 448 5.83 -6.61 11.61
C LEU A 448 4.80 -6.10 10.59
N HIS A 449 4.68 -6.83 9.48
CA HIS A 449 3.71 -6.56 8.42
C HIS A 449 2.79 -7.76 8.21
N LEU A 450 1.51 -7.51 7.92
CA LEU A 450 0.65 -8.48 7.25
C LEU A 450 0.68 -8.20 5.76
N VAL A 451 0.98 -9.21 4.95
CA VAL A 451 0.87 -9.15 3.50
C VAL A 451 -0.34 -9.97 3.09
N GLU A 452 -1.21 -9.37 2.29
CA GLU A 452 -2.40 -10.02 1.76
C GLU A 452 -2.06 -11.30 1.00
N ARG A 453 -3.06 -12.16 0.80
CA ARG A 453 -2.87 -13.34 -0.05
C ARG A 453 -2.76 -12.90 -1.50
N PHE A 454 -1.62 -13.18 -2.11
CA PHE A 454 -1.42 -13.03 -3.54
C PHE A 454 -1.02 -14.39 -4.12
N TYR A 455 -1.54 -14.68 -5.31
CA TYR A 455 -1.32 -15.97 -5.99
C TYR A 455 -0.28 -15.87 -7.11
N GLU A 456 0.32 -14.68 -7.28
CA GLU A 456 1.15 -14.36 -8.44
C GLU A 456 2.56 -13.91 -8.06
N GLN A 457 3.55 -14.47 -8.75
CA GLN A 457 4.94 -14.04 -8.61
C GLN A 457 5.22 -12.63 -9.17
N ILE A 458 4.28 -12.05 -9.93
CA ILE A 458 4.43 -10.77 -10.63
C ILE A 458 3.69 -9.66 -9.91
N TYR A 459 2.49 -9.92 -9.41
CA TYR A 459 1.64 -8.95 -8.70
C TYR A 459 1.61 -9.30 -7.22
N GLY A 460 2.21 -8.44 -6.41
CA GLY A 460 2.21 -8.59 -4.96
C GLY A 460 0.88 -8.18 -4.36
N GLY A 461 0.55 -8.75 -3.20
CA GLY A 461 -0.56 -8.26 -2.39
C GLY A 461 -0.15 -7.01 -1.62
N ARG A 462 -1.15 -6.23 -1.20
CA ARG A 462 -0.94 -5.09 -0.32
C ARG A 462 -0.25 -5.50 0.97
N THR A 463 0.51 -4.56 1.52
CA THR A 463 1.19 -4.73 2.80
C THR A 463 0.53 -3.85 3.86
N HIS A 464 0.43 -4.34 5.09
CA HIS A 464 -0.14 -3.61 6.22
C HIS A 464 0.86 -3.60 7.35
N PHE A 465 1.38 -2.41 7.67
CA PHE A 465 2.18 -2.20 8.85
C PHE A 465 1.34 -2.45 10.10
N LEU A 466 1.77 -3.39 10.92
CA LEU A 466 1.10 -3.72 12.18
C LEU A 466 1.79 -3.02 13.35
N ARG A 467 3.13 -3.12 13.42
CA ARG A 467 3.91 -2.53 14.51
C ARG A 467 5.42 -2.62 14.32
N VAL A 468 6.14 -1.76 15.04
CA VAL A 468 7.52 -2.01 15.47
C VAL A 468 7.54 -2.95 16.69
N LEU A 469 8.31 -4.03 16.64
CA LEU A 469 8.44 -4.95 17.77
C LEU A 469 9.35 -4.35 18.87
N PRO A 470 8.90 -4.32 20.13
CA PRO A 470 9.69 -3.79 21.24
C PRO A 470 10.92 -4.66 21.50
N ARG A 471 12.03 -4.03 21.85
CA ARG A 471 13.26 -4.72 22.25
C ARG A 471 13.19 -5.16 23.70
N GLY A 472 13.55 -6.41 23.99
CA GLY A 472 13.60 -6.95 25.34
C GLY A 472 12.25 -7.38 25.91
N GLU A 473 11.18 -7.22 25.14
CA GLU A 473 9.83 -7.63 25.52
C GLU A 473 9.34 -8.74 24.59
N VAL A 474 8.50 -9.61 25.14
CA VAL A 474 7.82 -10.66 24.35
C VAL A 474 6.54 -10.06 23.79
N TYR A 475 6.43 -10.04 22.47
CA TYR A 475 5.21 -9.70 21.76
C TYR A 475 4.51 -10.99 21.30
N THR A 476 3.23 -11.14 21.66
CA THR A 476 2.39 -12.25 21.20
C THR A 476 1.46 -11.75 20.12
N ILE A 477 1.57 -12.32 18.92
CA ILE A 477 0.72 -11.94 17.80
C ILE A 477 -0.71 -12.45 18.01
N PRO A 478 -1.73 -11.56 18.01
CA PRO A 478 -3.11 -11.97 18.14
C PRO A 478 -3.53 -12.96 17.03
N LEU A 479 -4.38 -13.94 17.37
CA LEU A 479 -4.96 -14.95 16.46
C LEU A 479 -3.97 -15.96 15.83
N ASP A 480 -2.67 -15.68 15.86
CA ASP A 480 -1.60 -16.59 15.42
C ASP A 480 -0.89 -17.29 16.59
N ASN A 481 -0.90 -16.66 17.78
CA ASN A 481 -0.24 -17.09 19.03
C ASN A 481 1.29 -17.24 18.94
N THR A 482 1.90 -16.69 17.89
CA THR A 482 3.37 -16.63 17.78
C THR A 482 3.90 -15.64 18.80
N GLN A 483 4.89 -16.05 19.59
CA GLN A 483 5.61 -15.19 20.51
C GLN A 483 6.96 -14.79 19.88
N ILE A 484 7.27 -13.50 19.92
CA ILE A 484 8.52 -12.94 19.37
C ILE A 484 9.18 -12.07 20.43
N MET A 485 10.49 -12.26 20.63
CA MET A 485 11.29 -11.40 21.49
C MET A 485 12.53 -10.93 20.74
N VAL A 486 12.68 -9.61 20.58
CA VAL A 486 13.89 -9.02 20.01
C VAL A 486 14.95 -8.91 21.10
N CYS A 487 16.07 -9.62 20.96
CA CYS A 487 17.12 -9.70 21.97
C CYS A 487 18.10 -8.52 21.87
N THR A 488 18.75 -8.39 20.71
CA THR A 488 19.79 -7.37 20.46
C THR A 488 19.66 -6.87 19.02
N SER A 489 19.87 -5.58 18.79
CA SER A 489 19.88 -4.99 17.44
C SER A 489 21.13 -4.15 17.23
N THR A 490 21.76 -4.32 16.07
CA THR A 490 22.89 -3.54 15.59
C THR A 490 22.70 -3.25 14.10
N ASN A 491 23.53 -2.38 13.53
CA ASN A 491 23.54 -2.15 12.08
C ASN A 491 24.02 -3.37 11.26
N GLN A 492 24.46 -4.46 11.89
CA GLN A 492 24.75 -5.73 11.21
C GLN A 492 23.53 -6.65 11.15
N GLY A 493 22.58 -6.49 12.07
CA GLY A 493 21.46 -7.39 12.22
C GLY A 493 20.92 -7.41 13.65
N THR A 494 19.86 -8.18 13.81
CA THR A 494 19.16 -8.40 15.07
C THR A 494 19.10 -9.89 15.40
N GLN A 495 19.21 -10.19 16.68
CA GLN A 495 18.92 -11.52 17.23
C GLN A 495 17.53 -11.48 17.84
N LEU A 496 16.72 -12.49 17.55
CA LEU A 496 15.37 -12.60 18.07
C LEU A 496 15.01 -14.06 18.33
N VAL A 497 14.21 -14.29 19.36
CA VAL A 497 13.60 -15.59 19.62
C VAL A 497 12.20 -15.58 19.04
N ILE A 498 11.86 -16.60 18.24
CA ILE A 498 10.52 -16.78 17.70
C ILE A 498 10.02 -18.16 18.14
N ASP A 499 8.84 -18.18 18.75
CA ASP A 499 8.10 -19.39 19.11
C ASP A 499 6.79 -19.43 18.32
N ARG A 500 6.77 -20.22 17.25
CA ARG A 500 5.61 -20.39 16.37
C ARG A 500 4.60 -21.38 16.93
N ALA A 501 5.06 -22.33 17.75
CA ALA A 501 4.20 -23.31 18.40
C ALA A 501 3.41 -22.70 19.56
N GLY A 502 3.93 -21.63 20.17
CA GLY A 502 3.31 -20.96 21.32
C GLY A 502 3.40 -21.76 22.60
N TRP A 503 4.34 -22.71 22.69
CA TRP A 503 4.54 -23.58 23.86
C TRP A 503 5.59 -23.05 24.83
N GLY A 504 6.43 -22.12 24.37
CA GLY A 504 7.44 -21.48 25.20
C GLY A 504 6.80 -20.55 26.22
N THR A 505 7.34 -20.53 27.43
CA THR A 505 6.99 -19.50 28.41
C THR A 505 7.77 -18.22 28.12
N VAL A 506 7.25 -17.07 28.56
CA VAL A 506 7.98 -15.79 28.48
C VAL A 506 9.40 -15.90 29.07
N ASP A 507 9.56 -16.62 30.19
CA ASP A 507 10.88 -16.82 30.81
C ASP A 507 11.81 -17.70 29.98
N SER A 508 11.27 -18.68 29.24
CA SER A 508 12.06 -19.47 28.30
C SER A 508 12.61 -18.61 27.15
N LEU A 509 11.81 -17.70 26.60
CA LEU A 509 12.24 -16.76 25.55
C LEU A 509 13.30 -15.79 26.09
N ARG A 510 13.10 -15.24 27.30
CA ARG A 510 14.07 -14.37 27.96
C ARG A 510 15.41 -15.07 28.20
N SER A 511 15.36 -16.30 28.72
CA SER A 511 16.54 -17.13 28.97
C SER A 511 17.34 -17.37 27.68
N MET A 512 16.65 -17.65 26.57
CA MET A 512 17.29 -17.83 25.26
C MET A 512 17.92 -16.54 24.73
N CYS A 513 17.28 -15.38 24.90
CA CYS A 513 17.87 -14.10 24.56
C CYS A 513 19.12 -13.77 25.41
N ALA A 514 19.09 -14.08 26.71
CA ALA A 514 20.23 -13.88 27.60
C ALA A 514 21.41 -14.83 27.27
N GLY A 515 21.13 -16.01 26.72
CA GLY A 515 22.16 -16.97 26.30
C GLY A 515 22.73 -16.73 24.90
N ALA A 516 22.23 -15.75 24.14
CA ALA A 516 22.66 -15.54 22.75
C ALA A 516 24.11 -14.98 22.66
N PRO A 517 24.88 -15.22 21.58
CA PRO A 517 26.22 -14.65 21.43
C PRO A 517 26.17 -13.12 21.31
N GLY A 518 26.81 -12.40 22.23
CA GLY A 518 26.61 -10.95 22.42
C GLY A 518 25.47 -10.60 23.42
N GLY A 519 24.82 -11.64 23.96
CA GLY A 519 23.68 -11.65 24.87
C GLY A 519 24.01 -11.29 26.31
N ASN A 520 24.90 -10.32 26.53
CA ASN A 520 24.59 -9.37 27.59
C ASN A 520 23.46 -8.50 27.03
N ALA A 521 22.26 -9.09 26.90
CA ALA A 521 21.05 -8.31 26.89
C ALA A 521 21.20 -7.39 28.10
N PRO A 522 21.18 -6.05 27.93
CA PRO A 522 21.13 -5.21 29.10
C PRO A 522 19.96 -5.73 29.96
N PRO A 523 20.09 -5.71 31.31
CA PRO A 523 18.94 -5.97 32.16
C PRO A 523 17.76 -5.20 31.57
N PRO A 524 16.53 -5.77 31.56
CA PRO A 524 15.37 -5.18 30.91
C PRO A 524 15.47 -3.68 31.13
N SER A 525 15.60 -2.92 30.04
CA SER A 525 15.71 -1.47 30.15
C SER A 525 14.67 -1.09 31.19
N PRO A 526 15.04 -0.40 32.30
CA PRO A 526 14.04 0.05 33.26
C PRO A 526 12.90 0.60 32.42
N PRO A 527 11.64 0.13 32.65
CA PRO A 527 10.51 0.41 31.75
C PRO A 527 10.68 1.83 31.30
N ASP A 528 10.83 2.05 29.99
CA ASP A 528 11.31 3.33 29.44
C ASP A 528 10.68 4.41 30.32
N PRO A 529 11.46 5.23 31.06
CA PRO A 529 10.88 6.15 32.03
C PRO A 529 9.86 7.10 31.38
N ARG A 530 9.82 7.10 30.04
CA ARG A 530 8.83 7.74 29.19
C ARG A 530 7.53 6.91 29.04
N GLY A 531 7.57 5.57 28.91
CA GLY A 531 6.40 4.67 28.88
C GLY A 531 6.08 4.00 27.52
N VAL A 532 4.91 3.34 27.39
CA VAL A 532 4.33 2.75 26.16
C VAL A 532 4.26 3.81 25.06
N CYS A 533 4.80 3.47 23.90
CA CYS A 533 4.72 4.29 22.70
C CYS A 533 4.63 3.38 21.47
N LEU A 534 3.43 3.28 20.91
CA LEU A 534 3.11 2.35 19.82
C LEU A 534 2.92 3.07 18.47
N ASN A 535 2.51 4.34 18.48
CA ASN A 535 2.22 5.15 17.29
C ASN A 535 1.41 4.43 16.20
N VAL A 536 0.56 3.47 16.59
CA VAL A 536 -0.12 2.60 15.63
C VAL A 536 -1.35 3.29 15.04
N CYS A 537 -1.97 4.22 15.75
CA CYS A 537 -3.20 4.87 15.35
C CYS A 537 -3.07 5.73 14.09
N VAL A 538 -4.17 5.97 13.38
CA VAL A 538 -4.21 6.84 12.18
C VAL A 538 -3.82 8.28 12.52
N TYR A 539 -4.21 8.75 13.70
CA TYR A 539 -3.98 10.11 14.18
C TYR A 539 -2.72 10.23 15.05
N ALA A 540 -1.89 9.19 15.13
CA ALA A 540 -0.77 9.12 16.06
C ALA A 540 0.33 10.19 15.90
N ARG A 541 0.17 11.13 14.96
CA ARG A 541 1.16 12.04 14.38
C ARG A 541 0.48 13.16 13.58
N ASP A 542 -0.72 13.58 13.95
CA ASP A 542 -1.45 14.65 13.25
C ASP A 542 -1.26 16.03 13.91
N GLY A 543 -0.56 16.06 15.04
CA GLY A 543 -0.18 17.26 15.79
C GLY A 543 -1.01 17.49 17.04
N ASP A 544 -2.07 16.72 17.24
CA ASP A 544 -2.95 16.76 18.42
C ASP A 544 -2.79 15.48 19.23
N CYS A 545 -2.85 15.55 20.57
CA CYS A 545 -2.70 14.36 21.39
C CYS A 545 -4.04 13.60 21.52
N ASP A 546 -4.16 12.44 20.89
CA ASP A 546 -5.39 11.69 20.66
C ASP A 546 -5.54 10.40 21.47
N ASP A 547 -4.51 9.98 22.22
CA ASP A 547 -4.50 8.66 22.84
C ASP A 547 -5.43 8.48 24.06
N GLY A 548 -6.29 9.45 24.36
CA GLY A 548 -7.26 9.37 25.45
C GLY A 548 -6.64 9.37 26.85
N GLY A 549 -5.33 9.57 26.95
CA GLY A 549 -4.60 9.65 28.22
C GLY A 549 -4.74 10.99 28.93
N GLN A 550 -4.17 11.08 30.15
CA GLN A 550 -4.14 12.35 30.87
C GLN A 550 -3.38 13.42 30.08
N GLY A 551 -4.04 14.54 29.78
CA GLY A 551 -3.48 15.61 28.95
C GLY A 551 -3.62 15.37 27.45
N SER A 552 -4.47 14.42 27.03
CA SER A 552 -4.88 14.30 25.63
C SER A 552 -5.94 15.33 25.25
N ASP A 553 -5.82 15.84 24.04
CA ASP A 553 -6.80 16.70 23.38
C ASP A 553 -8.04 15.89 22.98
N TYR A 554 -7.84 14.64 22.56
CA TYR A 554 -8.92 13.70 22.23
C TYR A 554 -8.64 12.26 22.68
N SER A 555 -9.59 11.38 22.40
CA SER A 555 -9.55 9.93 22.73
C SER A 555 -9.76 9.08 21.47
N LEU A 556 -9.25 9.55 20.33
CA LEU A 556 -9.39 8.92 19.01
C LEU A 556 -8.43 7.74 18.81
N CYS A 557 -7.38 7.67 19.63
CA CYS A 557 -6.37 6.63 19.63
C CYS A 557 -6.42 5.86 20.96
N GLU A 558 -6.01 4.58 20.93
CA GLU A 558 -5.84 3.81 22.17
C GLU A 558 -4.68 4.40 23.00
N PHE A 559 -4.74 4.30 24.32
CA PHE A 559 -3.71 4.84 25.22
C PHE A 559 -2.30 4.38 24.84
N GLY A 560 -1.38 5.35 24.68
CA GLY A 560 0.00 5.10 24.24
C GLY A 560 0.16 4.81 22.75
N SER A 561 -0.90 4.92 21.94
CA SER A 561 -0.86 4.69 20.48
C SER A 561 -0.74 5.97 19.64
N ASP A 562 -0.69 7.13 20.29
CA ASP A 562 -0.38 8.44 19.71
C ASP A 562 0.68 9.16 20.56
N CYS A 563 1.88 8.58 20.64
CA CYS A 563 2.92 9.09 21.54
C CYS A 563 3.85 10.11 20.88
N VAL A 564 3.71 10.35 19.57
CA VAL A 564 4.42 11.46 18.91
C VAL A 564 3.83 12.78 19.32
N ASP A 565 2.50 12.85 19.44
CA ASP A 565 1.81 14.08 19.83
C ASP A 565 1.58 14.12 21.35
N CYS A 566 1.28 12.98 21.99
CA CYS A 566 1.09 12.92 23.46
C CYS A 566 2.36 12.81 24.30
N GLY A 567 3.49 12.50 23.67
CA GLY A 567 4.62 11.92 24.37
C GLY A 567 4.32 10.49 24.85
N HIS A 568 5.32 9.84 25.42
CA HIS A 568 5.15 8.46 25.87
C HIS A 568 4.20 8.36 27.09
N ARG A 569 3.52 7.22 27.22
CA ARG A 569 2.54 6.97 28.29
C ARG A 569 3.01 5.94 29.29
N PRO A 570 2.97 6.19 30.61
CA PRO A 570 3.40 5.20 31.59
C PRO A 570 2.67 3.86 31.40
N TYR A 571 3.40 2.74 31.51
CA TYR A 571 2.82 1.40 31.40
C TYR A 571 1.69 1.25 32.41
N ASP A 572 0.45 1.21 31.93
CA ASP A 572 -0.72 1.01 32.77
C ASP A 572 -0.63 -0.38 33.42
N GLN A 573 -0.36 -0.39 34.72
CA GLN A 573 -0.56 -1.55 35.59
C GLN A 573 -2.09 -1.66 35.73
N GLY A 574 -2.71 -2.45 34.85
CA GLY A 574 -4.15 -2.55 34.74
C GLY A 574 -4.89 -2.52 36.08
N GLY A 575 -5.82 -1.59 36.21
CA GLY A 575 -6.85 -1.57 37.23
C GLY A 575 -6.39 -1.09 38.61
N GLN A 576 -6.30 0.23 38.79
CA GLN A 576 -6.63 0.83 40.08
C GLN A 576 -7.60 1.98 39.88
N GLU A 577 -8.87 1.71 40.21
CA GLU A 577 -9.77 2.76 40.66
C GLU A 577 -9.06 3.60 41.73
N ASP A 578 -9.13 4.92 41.55
CA ASP A 578 -9.16 5.93 42.60
C ASP A 578 -8.41 5.58 43.90
N LEU A 579 -7.14 5.99 43.98
CA LEU A 579 -6.38 6.01 45.25
C LEU A 579 -6.83 7.16 46.16
N THR A 580 -8.13 7.30 46.40
CA THR A 580 -8.57 7.95 47.64
C THR A 580 -8.42 6.94 48.79
N PRO A 581 -7.65 7.26 49.85
CA PRO A 581 -7.56 6.37 51.00
C PRO A 581 -8.95 6.23 51.65
N PRO A 582 -9.37 5.00 52.04
CA PRO A 582 -10.67 4.81 52.68
C PRO A 582 -10.77 5.63 53.96
N PRO A 583 -11.94 6.22 54.29
CA PRO A 583 -12.12 6.98 55.51
C PRO A 583 -11.83 6.10 56.73
N PRO A 584 -11.23 6.67 57.81
CA PRO A 584 -10.90 5.91 59.00
C PRO A 584 -12.17 5.32 59.65
N PRO A 585 -12.08 4.13 60.26
CA PRO A 585 -13.21 3.49 60.92
C PRO A 585 -13.72 4.34 62.10
N PRO A 586 -15.04 4.33 62.38
CA PRO A 586 -15.62 5.11 63.48
C PRO A 586 -15.07 4.65 64.84
N SER A 587 -14.77 5.62 65.71
CA SER A 587 -14.22 5.41 67.04
C SER A 587 -15.15 4.56 67.93
N PRO A 588 -14.60 3.66 68.78
CA PRO A 588 -15.42 2.87 69.69
C PRO A 588 -16.09 3.74 70.77
N PRO A 589 -17.29 3.35 71.25
CA PRO A 589 -18.00 4.10 72.28
C PRO A 589 -17.26 4.04 73.63
N PRO A 590 -17.36 5.11 74.46
CA PRO A 590 -16.68 5.17 75.75
C PRO A 590 -17.20 4.11 76.72
N PRO A 591 -16.32 3.57 77.59
CA PRO A 591 -16.71 2.54 78.56
C PRO A 591 -17.66 3.10 79.63
N LEU A 592 -18.67 2.30 79.98
CA LEU A 592 -19.61 2.58 81.06
C LEU A 592 -18.90 2.66 82.42
N PRO A 593 -19.22 3.64 83.28
CA PRO A 593 -18.66 3.73 84.62
C PRO A 593 -19.18 2.61 85.53
N SER A 594 -18.30 2.12 86.40
CA SER A 594 -18.50 1.00 87.34
C SER A 594 -19.66 1.19 88.31
#